data_AF-A0A6P7HJY0-F1
#
_entry.id   AF-A0A6P7HJY0-F1
#
_cell.length_a   1.000
_cell.length_b   1.000
_cell.length_c   1.000
_cell.angle_alpha   90.00
_cell.angle_beta   90.00
_cell.angle_gamma   90.00
#
_symmetry.space_group_name_H-M   'P 1'
#
loop_
_entity.id
_entity.type
_entity.pdbx_description
1 polymer ?
#
loop_
_entity_poly.entity_id
_entity_poly.type
_entity_poly.pdbx_seq_one_letter_code
_entity_poly.pdbx_strand_id
1 'polypeptide(L)'
;MASGLHFVVLVCAMGVLWIMPNVSSASGGCKFCPSGWSLLLGRCYLFDKTERDWTDAELSCLSRGGNLASFRSPDEYITLR
;
A
#
# COMPACT_ATOMS: atom_id res chain seq x y z
N MET A 1 -2.35 48.46 13.34
CA MET A 1 -1.66 47.32 12.67
C MET A 1 -2.21 45.97 13.14
N ALA A 2 -3.53 45.76 13.00
CA ALA A 2 -4.20 44.48 13.27
C ALA A 2 -5.05 44.00 12.07
N SER A 3 -5.15 44.81 11.02
CA SER A 3 -6.02 44.56 9.87
C SER A 3 -5.37 43.62 8.83
N GLY A 4 -4.04 43.62 8.69
CA GLY A 4 -3.33 42.74 7.75
C GLY A 4 -3.40 41.26 8.12
N LEU A 5 -3.30 40.93 9.42
CA LEU A 5 -3.35 39.55 9.90
C LEU A 5 -4.75 38.94 9.68
N HIS A 6 -5.80 39.73 9.90
CA HIS A 6 -7.17 39.32 9.59
C HIS A 6 -7.40 39.06 8.11
N PHE A 7 -6.82 39.89 7.24
CA PHE A 7 -6.94 39.71 5.79
C PHE A 7 -6.22 38.45 5.32
N VAL A 8 -5.04 38.16 5.87
CA VAL A 8 -4.30 36.92 5.59
C VAL A 8 -5.08 35.69 6.06
N VAL A 9 -5.66 35.71 7.26
CA VAL A 9 -6.46 34.59 7.78
C VAL A 9 -7.70 34.33 6.92
N LEU A 10 -8.39 35.38 6.45
CA LEU A 10 -9.55 35.24 5.58
C LEU A 10 -9.18 34.69 4.20
N VAL A 11 -8.08 35.15 3.60
CA VAL A 11 -7.59 34.64 2.31
C VAL A 11 -7.17 33.16 2.42
N CYS A 12 -6.51 32.75 3.51
CA CYS A 12 -6.15 31.35 3.75
C CYS A 12 -7.39 30.47 3.97
N ALA A 13 -8.38 30.91 4.76
CA ALA A 13 -9.59 30.14 5.02
C ALA A 13 -10.42 29.92 3.75
N MET A 14 -10.48 30.91 2.86
CA MET A 14 -11.17 30.79 1.58
C MET A 14 -10.36 29.96 0.57
N GLY A 15 -9.02 30.00 0.59
CA GLY A 15 -8.20 29.09 -0.21
C GLY A 15 -8.47 27.60 0.07
N VAL A 16 -8.79 27.25 1.32
CA VAL A 16 -9.11 25.87 1.75
C VAL A 16 -10.50 25.42 1.26
N LEU A 17 -11.46 26.35 1.14
CA LEU A 17 -12.84 26.02 0.78
C LEU A 17 -13.13 26.03 -0.74
N TRP A 18 -12.27 26.66 -1.55
CA TRP A 18 -12.47 26.78 -3.00
C TRP A 18 -11.41 26.05 -3.85
N ILE A 19 -10.32 25.52 -3.26
CA ILE A 19 -9.24 24.79 -3.98
C ILE A 19 -9.09 23.33 -3.50
N MET A 20 -10.16 22.73 -2.97
CA MET A 20 -10.23 21.27 -2.90
C MET A 20 -11.12 20.82 -4.05
N PRO A 21 -10.60 20.56 -5.27
CA PRO A 21 -11.31 19.68 -6.15
C PRO A 21 -11.30 18.35 -5.42
N ASN A 22 -12.49 17.95 -4.95
CA ASN A 22 -12.88 16.57 -4.74
C ASN A 22 -11.65 15.65 -4.59
N VAL A 23 -11.18 15.44 -3.35
CA VAL A 23 -10.33 14.28 -3.07
C VAL A 23 -11.22 13.06 -3.25
N SER A 24 -11.54 12.77 -4.51
CA SER A 24 -11.97 11.47 -4.94
C SER A 24 -10.87 10.60 -4.39
N SER A 25 -11.23 9.83 -3.38
CA SER A 25 -10.47 8.71 -2.87
C SER A 25 -10.29 7.77 -4.06
N ALA A 26 -9.39 8.13 -4.98
CA ALA A 26 -8.61 7.18 -5.70
C ALA A 26 -8.04 6.33 -4.57
N SER A 27 -8.47 5.09 -4.50
CA SER A 27 -7.95 4.07 -3.59
C SER A 27 -6.48 3.75 -3.90
N GLY A 28 -5.68 4.75 -4.26
CA GLY A 28 -4.24 4.81 -4.17
C GLY A 28 -3.81 5.36 -2.81
N GLY A 29 -4.41 4.85 -1.74
CA GLY A 29 -3.76 4.93 -0.43
C GLY A 29 -2.41 4.22 -0.51
N CYS A 30 -1.44 4.64 0.29
CA CYS A 30 -0.19 3.91 0.45
C CYS A 30 -0.51 2.45 0.76
N LYS A 31 -0.14 1.53 -0.13
CA LYS A 31 -0.28 0.10 0.14
C LYS A 31 0.76 -0.26 1.18
N PHE A 32 0.31 -0.77 2.32
CA PHE A 32 1.19 -1.28 3.36
C PHE A 32 1.02 -2.80 3.46
N CYS A 33 2.14 -3.49 3.65
CA CYS A 33 2.14 -4.90 3.96
C CYS A 33 2.31 -5.12 5.47
N PRO A 34 1.81 -6.24 6.02
CA PRO A 34 2.07 -6.59 7.41
C PRO A 34 3.58 -6.68 7.70
N SER A 35 3.96 -6.57 8.97
CA SER A 35 5.37 -6.70 9.37
C SER A 35 5.97 -8.01 8.85
N GLY A 36 7.15 -7.93 8.23
CA GLY A 36 7.86 -9.06 7.64
C GLY A 36 7.45 -9.40 6.19
N TRP A 37 6.45 -8.73 5.62
CA TRP A 37 6.03 -8.92 4.23
C TRP A 37 6.56 -7.82 3.32
N SER A 38 6.94 -8.18 2.10
CA SER A 38 7.44 -7.27 1.08
C SER A 38 6.33 -6.85 0.12
N LEU A 39 6.16 -5.54 -0.09
CA LEU A 39 5.26 -5.01 -1.12
C LEU A 39 5.97 -5.07 -2.48
N LEU A 40 5.52 -5.99 -3.33
CA LEU A 40 6.03 -6.14 -4.70
C LEU A 40 4.83 -6.20 -5.65
N LEU A 41 4.90 -5.51 -6.78
CA LEU A 41 3.86 -5.56 -7.83
C LEU A 41 2.42 -5.32 -7.30
N GLY A 42 2.31 -4.51 -6.25
CA GLY A 42 1.03 -4.16 -5.63
C GLY A 42 0.38 -5.26 -4.78
N ARG A 43 1.12 -6.32 -4.43
CA ARG A 43 0.75 -7.43 -3.53
C ARG A 43 1.82 -7.62 -2.45
N CYS A 44 1.48 -8.34 -1.39
CA CYS A 44 2.40 -8.64 -0.29
C CYS A 44 2.93 -10.06 -0.42
N TYR A 45 4.25 -10.24 -0.35
CA TYR A 45 4.91 -11.54 -0.42
C TYR A 45 5.78 -11.78 0.82
N LEU A 46 5.88 -13.04 1.22
CA LEU A 46 6.76 -13.52 2.26
C LEU A 46 7.67 -14.59 1.65
N PHE A 47 8.97 -14.48 1.89
CA PHE A 47 9.96 -15.43 1.39
C PHE A 47 10.41 -16.34 2.54
N ASP A 48 10.00 -17.61 2.49
CA ASP A 48 10.45 -18.65 3.41
C ASP A 48 11.48 -19.54 2.68
N LYS A 49 12.69 -19.66 3.24
CA LYS A 49 13.79 -20.44 2.65
C LYS A 49 13.78 -21.90 3.06
N THR A 50 12.87 -22.32 3.94
CA THR A 50 12.78 -23.71 4.38
C THR A 50 12.10 -24.56 3.31
N GLU A 51 12.82 -25.56 2.82
CA GLU A 51 12.30 -26.56 1.88
C GLU A 51 11.20 -27.40 2.53
N ARG A 52 10.10 -27.58 1.81
CA ARG A 52 8.93 -28.36 2.21
C ARG A 52 8.27 -28.94 0.98
N ASP A 53 7.53 -30.03 1.17
CA ASP A 53 6.60 -30.50 0.17
C ASP A 53 5.51 -29.45 -0.08
N TRP A 54 4.90 -29.49 -1.27
CA TRP A 54 3.95 -28.47 -1.71
C TRP A 54 2.81 -28.25 -0.71
N THR A 55 2.23 -29.34 -0.19
CA THR A 55 1.15 -29.30 0.80
C THR A 55 1.58 -28.65 2.11
N ASP A 56 2.77 -28.99 2.60
CA ASP A 56 3.30 -28.44 3.86
C ASP A 56 3.69 -26.97 3.71
N ALA A 57 4.18 -26.58 2.53
CA ALA A 57 4.45 -25.19 2.21
C ALA A 57 3.16 -24.35 2.21
N GLU A 58 2.07 -24.85 1.62
CA GLU A 58 0.76 -24.19 1.64
C GLU A 58 0.23 -24.05 3.07
N LEU A 59 0.27 -25.12 3.87
CA LEU A 59 -0.15 -25.09 5.27
C LEU A 59 0.67 -24.07 6.09
N SER A 60 1.99 -23.97 5.83
CA SER A 60 2.85 -22.96 6.43
C SER A 60 2.42 -21.54 6.04
N CYS A 61 2.15 -21.29 4.76
CA CYS A 61 1.66 -19.99 4.29
C CYS A 61 0.29 -19.62 4.90
N LEU A 62 -0.64 -20.57 4.97
CA LEU A 62 -1.96 -20.40 5.58
C LEU A 62 -1.85 -20.03 7.07
N SER A 63 -0.93 -20.68 7.81
CA SER A 63 -0.69 -20.37 9.23
C SER A 63 -0.22 -18.92 9.47
N ARG A 64 0.34 -18.27 8.45
CA ARG A 64 0.82 -16.89 8.48
C ARG A 64 -0.19 -15.89 7.90
N GLY A 65 -1.40 -16.34 7.55
CA GLY A 65 -2.45 -15.51 6.96
C GLY A 65 -2.27 -15.23 5.46
N GLY A 66 -1.52 -16.08 4.75
CA GLY A 66 -1.32 -16.00 3.30
C GLY A 66 -1.62 -17.31 2.59
N ASN A 67 -1.19 -17.41 1.33
CA ASN A 67 -1.23 -18.63 0.52
C ASN A 67 0.10 -18.74 -0.23
N LEU A 68 0.42 -19.89 -0.82
CA LEU A 68 1.53 -20.01 -1.75
C LEU A 68 1.43 -18.95 -2.87
N ALA A 69 2.59 -18.40 -3.24
CA ALA A 69 2.65 -17.37 -4.26
C ALA A 69 2.15 -17.90 -5.61
N SER A 70 1.20 -17.18 -6.20
CA SER A 70 0.74 -17.39 -7.58
C SER A 70 1.29 -16.29 -8.48
N PHE A 71 1.86 -16.70 -9.63
CA PHE A 71 2.40 -15.80 -10.64
C PHE A 71 1.34 -15.52 -11.71
N ARG A 72 1.10 -14.24 -12.02
CA ARG A 72 0.13 -13.80 -13.04
C ARG A 72 0.78 -13.30 -14.32
N SER A 73 2.09 -13.12 -14.33
CA SER A 73 2.85 -12.77 -15.52
C SER A 73 4.29 -13.30 -15.45
N PRO A 74 4.99 -13.40 -16.59
CA PRO A 74 6.43 -13.67 -16.63
C PRO A 74 7.24 -12.65 -15.84
N ASP A 75 6.88 -11.37 -15.89
CA ASP A 75 7.55 -10.31 -15.13
C ASP A 75 7.42 -10.52 -13.62
N GLU A 76 6.25 -10.97 -13.16
CA GLU A 76 6.03 -11.32 -11.75
C GLU A 76 6.89 -12.51 -11.34
N TYR A 77 6.99 -13.55 -12.18
CA TYR A 77 7.87 -14.68 -11.93
C TYR A 77 9.36 -14.26 -11.86
N ILE A 78 9.83 -13.42 -12.78
CA ILE A 78 11.21 -12.93 -12.80
C ILE A 78 11.52 -12.08 -11.56
N THR A 79 10.56 -11.28 -11.11
CA THR A 79 10.74 -10.40 -9.95
C THR A 79 10.77 -11.16 -8.62
N LEU A 80 10.04 -12.27 -8.53
CA LEU A 80 9.86 -13.06 -7.30
C LEU A 80 10.78 -14.28 -7.19
N ARG A 81 11.51 -14.58 -8.27
CA ARG A 81 12.55 -15.61 -8.29
C ARG A 81 13.76 -15.21 -7.46
#